data_AF-A0A2N5YWN6-F1
#
_entry.id   AF-A0A2N5YWN6-F1
#
_cell.length_a   1.000
_cell.length_b   1.000
_cell.length_c   1.000
_cell.angle_alpha   90.00
_cell.angle_beta   90.00
_cell.angle_gamma   90.00
#
_symmetry.space_group_name_H-M   'P 1'
#
loop_
_entity.id
_entity.type
_entity.pdbx_description
1 polymer ?
#
loop_
_entity_poly.entity_id
_entity_poly.type
_entity_poly.pdbx_seq_one_letter_code
_entity_poly.pdbx_strand_id
1 'polypeptide(L)'
;MYTITEPDSLSLSETITDVSCTGNNDGQILINIVGGTFPYSLVWSTDTAQTDTLCSNLVAGDYTLTLTDGLGCVKSKTYTVLDGVIACG
;
A
#
# COMPACT_ATOMS: atom_id res chain seq x y z
N MET A 1 33.36 -19.07 8.54
CA MET A 1 32.67 -17.78 8.52
C MET A 1 31.21 -18.05 8.20
N TYR A 2 30.29 -17.74 9.12
CA TYR A 2 28.86 -17.88 8.85
C TYR A 2 28.35 -16.50 8.51
N THR A 3 28.02 -16.28 7.25
CA THR A 3 27.22 -15.13 6.85
C THR A 3 25.82 -15.37 7.39
N ILE A 4 25.46 -14.65 8.45
CA ILE A 4 24.07 -14.45 8.80
C ILE A 4 23.50 -13.62 7.65
N THR A 5 22.93 -14.28 6.64
CA THR A 5 21.99 -13.63 5.75
C THR A 5 20.78 -13.32 6.62
N GLU A 6 20.69 -12.07 7.08
CA GLU A 6 19.47 -11.52 7.65
C GLU A 6 18.31 -12.00 6.76
N PRO A 7 17.28 -12.64 7.34
CA PRO A 7 16.21 -13.24 6.53
C PRO A 7 15.67 -12.19 5.59
N ASP A 8 15.38 -12.59 4.35
CA ASP A 8 14.92 -11.75 3.24
C ASP A 8 13.95 -10.67 3.74
N SER A 9 14.50 -9.50 4.08
CA SER A 9 13.84 -8.60 5.01
C SER A 9 12.66 -7.97 4.28
N LEU A 10 11.44 -8.35 4.64
CA LEU A 10 10.24 -7.86 3.98
C LEU A 10 10.17 -6.32 4.10
N SER A 11 10.40 -5.66 2.97
CA SER A 11 10.42 -4.21 2.83
C SER A 11 9.32 -3.74 1.88
N LEU A 12 8.68 -2.63 2.23
CA LEU A 12 7.62 -2.01 1.44
C LEU A 12 8.05 -0.60 1.08
N SER A 13 7.96 -0.26 -0.20
CA SER A 13 8.11 1.10 -0.69
C SER A 13 6.83 1.55 -1.38
N GLU A 14 6.36 2.72 -0.99
CA GLU A 14 5.11 3.31 -1.44
C GLU A 14 5.33 4.44 -2.45
N THR A 15 4.39 4.58 -3.37
CA THR A 15 4.21 5.77 -4.18
C THR A 15 2.75 6.16 -4.07
N ILE A 16 2.49 7.33 -3.48
CA ILE A 16 1.15 7.84 -3.24
C ILE A 16 0.91 8.97 -4.23
N THR A 17 -0.21 8.89 -4.94
CA THR A 17 -0.76 9.95 -5.76
C THR A 17 -2.00 10.47 -5.06
N ASP A 18 -1.92 11.72 -4.62
CA ASP A 18 -3.05 12.43 -4.01
C ASP A 18 -4.21 12.59 -5.00
N VAL A 19 -5.40 12.83 -4.48
CA VAL A 19 -6.58 13.11 -5.31
C VAL A 19 -6.32 14.39 -6.11
N SER A 20 -6.68 14.46 -7.39
CA SER A 20 -6.39 15.68 -8.17
C SER A 20 -7.16 16.90 -7.66
N CYS A 21 -8.38 16.67 -7.16
CA CYS A 21 -9.24 17.71 -6.61
C CYS A 21 -10.10 17.20 -5.46
N THR A 22 -10.50 18.10 -4.57
CA THR A 22 -11.37 17.76 -3.44
C THR A 22 -12.66 17.08 -3.90
N GLY A 23 -12.93 15.88 -3.36
CA GLY A 23 -14.14 15.11 -3.65
C GLY A 23 -14.06 14.20 -4.89
N ASN A 24 -12.95 14.21 -5.63
CA ASN A 24 -12.69 13.17 -6.63
C ASN A 24 -12.21 11.89 -5.94
N ASN A 25 -12.18 10.80 -6.71
CA ASN A 25 -11.72 9.49 -6.28
C ASN A 25 -10.56 9.00 -7.14
N ASP A 26 -9.73 9.89 -7.68
CA ASP A 26 -8.63 9.53 -8.58
C ASP A 26 -7.29 9.31 -7.84
N GLY A 27 -7.29 9.31 -6.51
CA GLY A 27 -6.13 8.98 -5.69
C GLY A 27 -5.68 7.53 -5.89
N GLN A 28 -4.38 7.30 -5.74
CA GLN A 28 -3.75 5.99 -5.97
C GLN A 28 -2.61 5.75 -4.99
N ILE A 29 -2.44 4.50 -4.57
CA ILE A 29 -1.30 4.05 -3.77
C ILE A 29 -0.70 2.83 -4.47
N LEU A 30 0.54 2.94 -4.91
CA LEU A 30 1.30 1.84 -5.48
C LEU A 30 2.33 1.34 -4.46
N ILE A 31 2.29 0.04 -4.16
CA ILE A 31 3.22 -0.61 -3.23
C ILE A 31 4.16 -1.53 -3.98
N ASN A 32 5.45 -1.33 -3.76
CA ASN A 32 6.50 -2.23 -4.24
C ASN A 32 7.03 -3.03 -3.05
N ILE A 33 6.87 -4.35 -3.13
CA ILE A 33 7.32 -5.32 -2.13
C ILE A 33 8.71 -5.81 -2.54
N VAL A 34 9.67 -5.75 -1.62
CA VAL A 34 11.03 -6.28 -1.81
C VAL A 34 11.34 -7.26 -0.69
N GLY A 35 11.88 -8.42 -1.04
CA GLY A 35 12.12 -9.53 -0.11
C GLY A 35 10.82 -10.25 0.29
N GLY A 36 10.87 -11.00 1.39
CA GLY A 36 9.78 -11.86 1.86
C GLY A 36 9.67 -13.20 1.12
N THR A 37 8.66 -14.00 1.48
CA THR A 37 8.39 -15.30 0.83
C THR A 37 7.06 -15.28 0.09
N PHE A 38 7.07 -15.63 -1.21
CA PHE A 38 5.86 -15.80 -2.01
C PHE A 38 5.11 -17.09 -1.60
N PRO A 39 3.75 -17.14 -1.61
CA PRO A 39 2.80 -16.12 -2.07
C PRO A 39 2.55 -14.98 -1.10
N TYR A 40 2.31 -13.77 -1.63
CA TYR A 40 1.88 -12.60 -0.88
C TYR A 40 0.36 -12.44 -0.90
N SER A 41 -0.23 -12.18 0.27
CA SER A 41 -1.64 -11.79 0.41
C SER A 41 -1.70 -10.34 0.85
N LEU A 42 -2.28 -9.48 0.02
CA LEU A 42 -2.50 -8.07 0.33
C LEU A 42 -3.98 -7.84 0.63
N VAL A 43 -4.25 -7.01 1.64
CA VAL A 43 -5.60 -6.54 1.97
C VAL A 43 -5.53 -5.07 2.31
N TRP A 44 -6.28 -4.26 1.55
CA TRP A 44 -6.44 -2.83 1.81
C TRP A 44 -7.69 -2.54 2.64
N SER A 45 -7.59 -1.60 3.59
CA SER A 45 -8.73 -1.07 4.34
C SER A 45 -9.49 -0.01 3.53
N THR A 46 -10.08 -0.42 2.42
CA THR A 46 -10.89 0.40 1.52
C THR A 46 -12.36 -0.02 1.59
N ASP A 47 -13.30 0.83 1.15
CA ASP A 47 -14.74 0.49 1.12
C ASP A 47 -15.04 -0.78 0.31
N THR A 48 -14.30 -0.95 -0.79
CA THR A 48 -14.23 -2.20 -1.54
C THR A 48 -12.88 -2.81 -1.28
N ALA A 49 -12.81 -4.01 -0.68
CA ALA A 49 -11.55 -4.67 -0.41
C ALA A 49 -10.74 -4.84 -1.71
N GLN A 50 -9.53 -4.28 -1.73
CA GLN A 50 -8.57 -4.47 -2.82
C GLN A 50 -7.45 -5.38 -2.35
N THR A 51 -6.91 -6.19 -3.26
CA THR A 51 -5.84 -7.17 -2.96
C THR A 51 -4.62 -7.04 -3.88
N ASP A 52 -4.58 -5.99 -4.69
CA ASP A 52 -3.46 -5.69 -5.59
C ASP A 52 -2.47 -4.74 -4.94
N THR A 53 -1.25 -4.70 -5.47
CA THR A 53 -0.23 -3.72 -5.07
C THR A 53 -0.58 -2.29 -5.47
N LEU A 54 -1.37 -2.14 -6.54
CA LEU A 54 -1.94 -0.86 -6.97
C LEU A 54 -3.34 -0.72 -6.38
N CYS A 55 -3.45 0.12 -5.35
CA CYS A 55 -4.72 0.55 -4.80
C CYS A 55 -5.17 1.82 -5.53
N SER A 56 -6.32 1.77 -6.19
CA SER A 56 -6.81 2.87 -7.04
C SER A 56 -8.26 3.22 -6.73
N ASN A 57 -8.74 4.30 -7.33
CA ASN A 57 -10.06 4.86 -7.09
C ASN A 57 -10.25 5.35 -5.64
N LEU A 58 -9.21 5.96 -5.06
CA LEU A 58 -9.18 6.39 -3.67
C LEU A 58 -9.60 7.85 -3.54
N VAL A 59 -10.35 8.13 -2.48
CA VAL A 59 -10.64 9.49 -2.01
C VAL A 59 -9.57 9.92 -1.01
N ALA A 60 -9.59 11.18 -0.58
CA ALA A 60 -8.71 11.62 0.49
C ALA A 60 -9.06 10.89 1.80
N GLY A 61 -8.04 10.35 2.47
CA GLY A 61 -8.21 9.54 3.66
C GLY A 61 -7.01 8.64 3.97
N ASP A 62 -7.13 7.90 5.06
CA ASP A 62 -6.11 6.96 5.51
C ASP A 62 -6.44 5.52 5.07
N TYR A 63 -5.49 4.88 4.41
CA TYR A 63 -5.59 3.52 3.90
C TYR A 63 -4.51 2.64 4.50
N THR A 64 -4.93 1.56 5.16
CA THR A 64 -4.03 0.58 5.76
C THR A 64 -3.90 -0.63 4.85
N LEU A 65 -2.68 -0.92 4.42
CA LEU A 65 -2.33 -2.18 3.79
C LEU A 65 -1.94 -3.19 4.86
N THR A 66 -2.51 -4.37 4.80
CA THR A 66 -2.04 -5.56 5.49
C THR A 66 -1.47 -6.54 4.47
N LEU A 67 -0.18 -6.80 4.55
CA LEU A 67 0.55 -7.77 3.73
C LEU A 67 0.90 -8.98 4.59
N THR A 68 0.53 -10.16 4.14
CA THR A 68 0.92 -11.44 4.73
C THR A 68 1.76 -12.21 3.73
N ASP A 69 2.96 -12.64 4.12
CA ASP A 69 3.82 -13.47 3.28
C ASP A 69 3.52 -14.98 3.42
N GLY A 70 4.17 -15.79 2.59
CA GLY A 70 4.00 -17.24 2.54
C GLY A 70 4.54 -17.99 3.77
N LEU A 71 5.31 -17.31 4.63
CA LEU A 71 5.74 -17.83 5.94
C LEU A 71 4.81 -17.38 7.08
N GLY A 72 3.79 -16.59 6.78
CA GLY A 72 2.82 -16.06 7.73
C GLY A 72 3.28 -14.79 8.45
N CYS A 73 4.34 -14.12 7.99
CA CYS A 73 4.72 -12.82 8.49
C CYS A 73 3.73 -11.75 8.02
N VAL A 74 3.13 -11.04 8.98
CA VAL A 74 2.18 -9.96 8.71
C VAL A 74 2.87 -8.60 8.89
N LYS A 75 2.79 -7.76 7.87
CA LYS A 75 3.19 -6.35 7.88
C LYS A 75 1.96 -5.50 7.65
N SER A 76 1.71 -4.54 8.54
CA SER A 76 0.66 -3.55 8.36
C SER A 76 1.27 -2.16 8.29
N LYS A 77 0.86 -1.36 7.30
CA LYS A 77 1.32 0.02 7.13
C LYS A 77 0.17 0.89 6.64
N THR A 78 0.03 2.06 7.25
CA THR A 78 -0.98 3.05 6.90
C THR A 78 -0.36 4.12 6.03
N TYR A 79 -1.11 4.52 5.01
CA TYR A 79 -0.77 5.53 4.03
C TYR A 79 -1.89 6.56 3.97
N THR A 80 -1.54 7.83 3.86
CA THR A 80 -2.51 8.92 3.78
C THR A 80 -2.54 9.43 2.35
N VAL A 81 -3.73 9.45 1.76
CA VAL A 81 -4.01 10.14 0.48
C VAL A 81 -4.60 11.50 0.85
N LEU A 82 -3.98 12.57 0.37
CA LEU A 82 -4.46 13.93 0.64
C LEU A 82 -5.47 14.36 -0.43
N ASP A 83 -6.33 15.30 -0.05
CA ASP A 83 -7.09 16.06 -1.02
C ASP A 83 -6.14 16.91 -1.87
N GLY A 84 -6.39 16.91 -3.17
CA GLY A 84 -5.75 17.85 -4.07
C GLY A 84 -6.04 19.27 -3.62
N VAL A 85 -5.00 20.11 -3.61
CA VAL A 85 -5.09 21.53 -3.25
C VAL A 85 -5.96 22.32 -4.25
N ILE A 86 -6.37 21.70 -5.36
CA ILE A 86 -7.15 22.30 -6.44
C ILE A 86 -8.64 22.00 -6.21
N ALA A 87 -9.48 23.04 -6.18
CA ALA A 87 -10.92 22.88 -6.28
C ALA A 87 -11.28 22.50 -7.73
N CYS A 88 -11.94 21.34 -7.92
CA CYS A 88 -12.49 20.98 -9.22
C CYS A 88 -13.63 21.94 -9.53
N GLY A 89 -13.46 22.77 -10.55
CA GLY A 89 -14.45 23.76 -11.00
C GLY A 89 -15.54 23.16 -11.87
#